data_AF-A0A080ZTF9-F1
#
_entry.id   AF-A0A080ZTF9-F1
#
_cell.length_a   1.000
_cell.length_b   1.000
_cell.length_c   1.000
_cell.angle_alpha   90.00
_cell.angle_beta   90.00
_cell.angle_gamma   90.00
#
_symmetry.space_group_name_H-M   'P 1'
#
loop_
_entity.id
_entity.type
_entity.pdbx_description
1 polymer ?
#
loop_
_entity_poly.entity_id
_entity_poly.type
_entity_poly.pdbx_seq_one_letter_code
_entity_poly.pdbx_strand_id
1 'polypeptide(L)'
;MIAQDVISVARRLRQRKYTRLALLLFALTCRRPRKPRVSRQRVDVDYEVEMLLNENKFERTFRMPAENFSHLLRKVTPAFTISERRSTNSSGEAPISPSIMLMTTSRYLAGGSYLDIRPMVGISEPSYYRVIDLTMDAILALEVLQITFPNSDSEKEVVMEAFKNISSGGIMSGCIGCVDGWLCCIKTPTLADAGEVGVDRY
;
A
#
# COMPACT_ATOMS: atom_id res chain seq x y z
N MET A 1 -3.28 66.44 34.23
CA MET A 1 -3.03 65.92 32.87
C MET A 1 -2.11 64.69 32.84
N ILE A 2 -0.99 64.65 33.59
CA ILE A 2 0.02 63.58 33.51
C ILE A 2 -0.48 62.17 33.92
N ALA A 3 -1.37 62.06 34.91
CA ALA A 3 -1.85 60.76 35.43
C ALA A 3 -2.76 59.99 34.45
N GLN A 4 -3.56 60.69 33.64
CA GLN A 4 -4.43 60.07 32.64
C GLN A 4 -3.62 59.46 31.47
N ASP A 5 -2.51 60.11 31.10
CA ASP A 5 -1.61 59.62 30.07
C ASP A 5 -0.90 58.32 30.47
N VAL A 6 -0.40 58.23 31.71
CA VAL A 6 0.27 57.02 32.23
C VAL A 6 -0.68 55.81 32.24
N ILE A 7 -1.94 56.01 32.67
CA ILE A 7 -2.96 54.95 32.67
C ILE A 7 -3.29 54.50 31.23
N SER A 8 -3.35 55.45 30.29
CA SER A 8 -3.59 55.15 28.87
C SER A 8 -2.45 54.35 28.24
N VAL A 9 -1.20 54.63 28.61
CA VAL A 9 -0.01 53.92 28.14
C VAL A 9 0.05 52.53 28.74
N ALA A 10 -0.21 52.39 30.04
CA ALA A 10 -0.26 51.10 30.72
C ALA A 10 -1.37 50.18 30.15
N ARG A 11 -2.55 50.73 29.82
CA ARG A 11 -3.61 50.00 29.11
C ARG A 11 -3.16 49.54 27.73
N ARG A 12 -2.51 50.40 26.94
CA ARG A 12 -1.99 50.05 25.61
C ARG A 12 -0.91 48.96 25.66
N LEU A 13 0.01 49.02 26.63
CA LEU A 13 1.03 47.99 26.83
C LEU A 13 0.43 46.65 27.27
N ARG A 14 -0.57 46.69 28.17
CA ARG A 14 -1.30 45.51 28.62
C ARG A 14 -2.11 44.88 27.48
N GLN A 15 -2.84 45.67 26.69
CA GLN A 15 -3.57 45.22 25.51
C GLN A 15 -2.63 44.55 24.50
N ARG A 16 -1.46 45.16 24.23
CA ARG A 16 -0.42 44.61 23.33
C ARG A 16 0.17 43.29 23.82
N LYS A 17 0.40 43.13 25.13
CA LYS A 17 0.84 41.86 25.72
C LYS A 17 -0.21 40.76 25.53
N TYR A 18 -1.49 41.05 25.81
CA TYR A 18 -2.57 40.07 25.62
C TYR A 18 -2.80 39.73 24.15
N THR A 19 -2.67 40.68 23.22
CA THR A 19 -2.76 40.37 21.77
C THR A 19 -1.60 39.50 21.30
N ARG A 20 -0.37 39.79 21.74
CA ARG A 20 0.79 38.94 21.42
C ARG A 20 0.65 37.54 21.99
N LEU A 21 0.19 37.41 23.24
CA LEU A 21 -0.04 36.12 23.88
C LEU A 21 -1.16 35.35 23.16
N ALA A 22 -2.24 36.03 22.78
CA ALA A 22 -3.33 35.43 22.00
C ALA A 22 -2.88 34.97 20.60
N LEU A 23 -2.05 35.75 19.91
CA LEU A 23 -1.44 35.36 18.63
C LEU A 23 -0.49 34.16 18.77
N LEU A 24 0.28 34.09 19.86
CA LEU A 24 1.17 32.96 20.15
C LEU A 24 0.38 31.70 20.49
N LEU A 25 -0.65 31.82 21.34
CA LEU A 25 -1.59 30.74 21.62
C LEU A 25 -2.31 30.28 20.34
N PHE A 26 -2.78 31.21 19.51
CA PHE A 26 -3.38 30.91 18.21
C PHE A 26 -2.38 30.19 17.31
N ALA A 27 -1.14 30.67 17.16
CA ALA A 27 -0.12 29.99 16.37
C ALA A 27 0.27 28.59 16.92
N LEU A 28 0.26 28.41 18.24
CA LEU A 28 0.56 27.13 18.91
C LEU A 28 -0.62 26.13 18.81
N THR A 29 -1.85 26.63 18.71
CA THR A 29 -3.09 25.82 18.63
C THR A 29 -3.60 25.64 17.21
N CYS A 30 -3.22 26.52 16.29
CA CYS A 30 -3.48 26.40 14.88
C CYS A 30 -2.68 25.23 14.33
N ARG A 31 -3.35 24.09 14.23
CA ARG A 31 -2.87 22.96 13.42
C ARG A 31 -2.46 23.52 12.06
N ARG A 32 -1.21 23.24 11.65
CA ARG A 32 -0.74 23.60 10.31
C ARG A 32 -1.80 23.17 9.29
N PRO A 33 -2.23 24.07 8.38
CA PRO A 33 -3.21 23.70 7.38
C PRO A 33 -2.67 22.50 6.61
N ARG A 34 -3.50 21.47 6.46
CA ARG A 34 -3.13 20.31 5.64
C ARG A 34 -2.81 20.81 4.24
N LYS A 35 -1.73 20.30 3.64
CA LYS A 35 -1.45 20.55 2.22
C LYS A 35 -2.72 20.23 1.41
N PRO A 36 -3.04 21.05 0.39
CA PRO A 36 -4.19 20.78 -0.47
C PRO A 36 -4.03 19.37 -1.06
N ARG A 37 -5.14 18.63 -1.08
CA ARG A 37 -5.13 17.27 -1.59
C ARG A 37 -5.05 17.31 -3.11
N VAL A 38 -4.22 16.42 -3.66
CA VAL A 38 -4.15 16.19 -5.10
C VAL A 38 -5.17 15.10 -5.43
N SER A 39 -6.31 15.51 -5.99
CA SER A 39 -7.29 14.60 -6.57
C SER A 39 -6.69 13.93 -7.81
N ARG A 40 -6.98 12.65 -7.99
CA ARG A 40 -6.51 11.84 -9.11
C ARG A 40 -7.68 11.04 -9.65
N GLN A 41 -7.79 10.98 -10.98
CA GLN A 41 -8.78 10.15 -11.64
C GLN A 41 -8.44 8.67 -11.44
N ARG A 42 -9.43 7.88 -11.02
CA ARG A 42 -9.32 6.42 -10.91
C ARG A 42 -9.27 5.82 -12.32
N VAL A 43 -8.44 4.81 -12.50
CA VAL A 43 -8.41 4.04 -13.75
C VAL A 43 -9.73 3.30 -13.94
N ASP A 44 -10.19 3.22 -15.19
CA ASP A 44 -11.21 2.27 -15.60
C ASP A 44 -10.53 0.91 -15.78
N VAL A 45 -10.70 0.02 -14.80
CA VAL A 45 -10.01 -1.27 -14.79
C VAL A 45 -10.49 -2.16 -15.94
N ASP A 46 -11.78 -2.12 -16.29
CA ASP A 46 -12.32 -3.00 -17.32
C ASP A 46 -11.74 -2.60 -18.69
N TYR A 47 -11.67 -1.30 -18.97
CA TYR A 47 -11.00 -0.77 -20.16
C TYR A 47 -9.51 -1.12 -20.20
N GLU A 48 -8.79 -0.95 -19.08
CA GLU A 48 -7.35 -1.26 -19.03
C GLU A 48 -7.08 -2.75 -19.23
N VAL A 49 -7.91 -3.63 -18.66
CA VAL A 49 -7.83 -5.08 -18.86
C VAL A 49 -8.09 -5.42 -20.32
N GLU A 50 -9.12 -4.84 -20.94
CA GLU A 50 -9.43 -5.04 -22.36
C GLU A 50 -8.26 -4.62 -23.26
N MET A 51 -7.68 -3.45 -23.01
CA MET A 51 -6.50 -2.97 -23.76
C MET A 51 -5.31 -3.93 -23.62
N LEU A 52 -4.98 -4.36 -22.40
CA LEU A 52 -3.89 -5.30 -22.15
C LEU A 52 -4.10 -6.67 -22.79
N LEU A 53 -5.35 -7.13 -22.89
CA LEU A 53 -5.71 -8.35 -23.61
C LEU A 53 -5.52 -8.18 -25.11
N ASN A 54 -6.01 -7.09 -25.69
CA ASN A 54 -5.86 -6.77 -27.10
C ASN A 54 -4.38 -6.65 -27.51
N GLU A 55 -3.52 -6.15 -26.62
CA GLU A 55 -2.08 -6.03 -26.86
C GLU A 55 -1.28 -7.32 -26.56
N ASN A 56 -1.92 -8.38 -26.07
CA ASN A 56 -1.28 -9.60 -25.56
C ASN A 56 -0.22 -9.28 -24.47
N LYS A 57 -0.50 -8.31 -23.61
CA LYS A 57 0.38 -7.86 -22.52
C LYS A 57 -0.12 -8.23 -21.14
N PHE A 58 -1.38 -8.61 -20.99
CA PHE A 58 -2.00 -8.90 -19.69
C PHE A 58 -1.14 -9.82 -18.82
N GLU A 59 -0.81 -11.02 -19.31
CA GLU A 59 -0.09 -12.01 -18.52
C GLU A 59 1.32 -11.54 -18.16
N ARG A 60 2.01 -10.85 -19.07
CA ARG A 60 3.32 -10.26 -18.79
C ARG A 60 3.23 -9.15 -17.75
N THR A 61 2.16 -8.37 -17.77
CA THR A 61 1.91 -7.26 -16.85
C THR A 61 1.57 -7.77 -15.44
N PHE A 62 0.74 -8.80 -15.30
CA PHE A 62 0.29 -9.27 -13.99
C PHE A 62 0.98 -10.56 -13.52
N ARG A 63 1.83 -11.17 -14.34
CA ARG A 63 2.43 -12.51 -14.13
C ARG A 63 1.37 -13.58 -13.85
N MET A 64 0.19 -13.41 -14.42
CA MET A 64 -0.92 -14.34 -14.29
C MET A 64 -1.89 -14.19 -15.49
N PRO A 65 -2.53 -15.29 -15.94
CA PRO A 65 -3.60 -15.22 -16.92
C PRO A 65 -4.80 -14.39 -16.45
N ALA A 66 -5.55 -13.80 -17.39
CA ALA A 66 -6.69 -12.94 -17.08
C ALA A 66 -7.85 -13.68 -16.41
N GLU A 67 -8.01 -14.96 -16.74
CA GLU A 67 -8.98 -15.86 -16.12
C GLU A 67 -8.67 -16.05 -14.64
N ASN A 68 -7.39 -16.22 -14.31
CA ASN A 68 -6.92 -16.34 -12.94
C ASN A 68 -7.07 -15.02 -12.18
N PHE A 69 -6.78 -13.89 -12.81
CA PHE A 69 -6.99 -12.56 -12.20
C PHE A 69 -8.47 -12.36 -11.87
N SER A 70 -9.36 -12.67 -12.82
CA SER A 70 -10.81 -12.57 -12.65
C SER A 70 -11.32 -13.53 -11.57
N HIS A 71 -10.79 -14.75 -11.52
CA HIS A 71 -11.12 -15.73 -10.48
C HIS A 71 -10.68 -15.22 -9.10
N LEU A 72 -9.45 -14.73 -8.99
CA LEU A 72 -8.91 -14.20 -7.75
C LEU A 72 -9.71 -12.99 -7.27
N LEU A 73 -10.06 -12.06 -8.17
CA LEU A 73 -10.89 -10.89 -7.87
C LEU A 73 -12.22 -11.30 -7.23
N ARG A 74 -12.91 -12.31 -7.79
CA ARG A 74 -14.16 -12.83 -7.21
C ARG A 74 -13.96 -13.40 -5.81
N LYS A 75 -12.81 -14.05 -5.55
CA LYS A 75 -12.50 -14.65 -4.24
C LYS A 75 -12.14 -13.62 -3.17
N VAL A 76 -11.38 -12.57 -3.52
CA VAL A 76 -10.93 -11.56 -2.54
C VAL A 76 -11.97 -10.46 -2.29
N THR A 77 -12.85 -10.18 -3.26
CA THR A 77 -13.85 -9.10 -3.15
C THR A 77 -14.69 -9.15 -1.87
N PRO A 78 -15.20 -10.31 -1.42
CA PRO A 78 -15.98 -10.39 -0.17
C PRO A 78 -15.21 -9.96 1.09
N ALA A 79 -13.88 -10.02 1.09
CA ALA A 79 -13.06 -9.61 2.23
C ALA A 79 -12.92 -8.07 2.34
N PHE A 80 -13.20 -7.33 1.27
CA PHE A 80 -13.02 -5.88 1.26
C PHE A 80 -14.21 -5.15 1.86
N THR A 81 -13.99 -4.50 3.01
CA THR A 81 -14.99 -3.61 3.61
C THR A 81 -14.91 -2.22 2.95
N ILE A 82 -15.75 -2.00 1.94
CA ILE A 82 -15.81 -0.72 1.22
C ILE A 82 -16.90 0.16 1.85
N SER A 83 -16.49 1.31 2.39
CA SER A 83 -17.42 2.27 2.98
C SER A 83 -17.30 3.62 2.27
N GLU A 84 -18.32 3.94 1.48
CA GLU A 84 -18.48 5.26 0.85
C GLU A 84 -18.40 6.38 1.89
N ARG A 85 -19.13 6.25 3.00
CA ARG A 85 -19.10 7.24 4.09
C ARG A 85 -17.68 7.50 4.60
N ARG A 86 -16.87 6.45 4.81
CA ARG A 86 -15.47 6.63 5.26
C ARG A 86 -14.63 7.28 4.17
N SER A 87 -14.82 6.90 2.92
CA SER A 87 -14.12 7.51 1.79
C SER A 87 -14.45 8.99 1.67
N THR A 88 -15.73 9.35 1.61
CA THR A 88 -16.20 10.74 1.56
C THR A 88 -15.69 11.57 2.75
N ASN A 89 -15.77 11.05 3.98
CA ASN A 89 -15.28 11.75 5.16
C ASN A 89 -13.75 11.92 5.17
N SER A 90 -13.02 10.96 4.62
CA SER A 90 -11.57 10.94 4.68
C SER A 90 -10.89 11.65 3.50
N SER A 91 -11.45 11.57 2.29
CA SER A 91 -10.87 12.10 1.05
C SER A 91 -11.84 12.91 0.21
N GLY A 92 -13.16 12.74 0.36
CA GLY A 92 -14.15 13.29 -0.56
C GLY A 92 -14.18 12.57 -1.91
N GLU A 93 -13.45 11.45 -2.06
CA GLU A 93 -13.40 10.65 -3.28
C GLU A 93 -14.24 9.38 -3.14
N ALA A 94 -14.61 8.80 -4.27
CA ALA A 94 -15.17 7.45 -4.31
C ALA A 94 -14.19 6.44 -3.67
N PRO A 95 -14.69 5.40 -2.99
CA PRO A 95 -13.84 4.35 -2.46
C PRO A 95 -12.97 3.70 -3.53
N ILE A 96 -11.82 3.16 -3.11
CA ILE A 96 -10.98 2.34 -3.97
C ILE A 96 -11.71 1.00 -4.17
N SER A 97 -12.01 0.65 -5.42
CA SER A 97 -12.73 -0.57 -5.76
C SER A 97 -11.86 -1.83 -5.55
N PRO A 98 -12.47 -3.02 -5.38
CA PRO A 98 -11.75 -4.30 -5.31
C PRO A 98 -10.84 -4.54 -6.52
N SER A 99 -11.30 -4.16 -7.71
CA SER A 99 -10.56 -4.31 -8.96
C SER A 99 -9.29 -3.47 -8.97
N ILE A 100 -9.36 -2.21 -8.52
CA ILE A 100 -8.17 -1.35 -8.36
C ILE A 100 -7.25 -1.92 -7.27
N MET A 101 -7.80 -2.43 -6.17
CA MET A 101 -7.00 -3.01 -5.09
C MET A 101 -6.18 -4.21 -5.57
N LEU A 102 -6.82 -5.15 -6.28
CA LEU A 102 -6.15 -6.31 -6.83
C LEU A 102 -5.16 -5.92 -7.92
N MET A 103 -5.55 -5.06 -8.88
CA MET A 103 -4.67 -4.59 -9.95
C MET A 103 -3.40 -3.94 -9.40
N THR A 104 -3.54 -3.08 -8.38
CA THR A 104 -2.41 -2.41 -7.71
C THR A 104 -1.45 -3.44 -7.10
N THR A 105 -2.00 -4.40 -6.36
CA THR A 105 -1.22 -5.42 -5.64
C THR A 105 -0.55 -6.39 -6.60
N SER A 106 -1.24 -6.86 -7.64
CA SER A 106 -0.66 -7.70 -8.69
C SER A 106 0.49 -7.00 -9.41
N ARG A 107 0.37 -5.70 -9.71
CA ARG A 107 1.49 -4.92 -10.30
C ARG A 107 2.67 -4.79 -9.36
N TYR A 108 2.42 -4.60 -8.06
CA TYR A 108 3.47 -4.57 -7.05
C TYR A 108 4.22 -5.91 -6.98
N LEU A 109 3.49 -7.03 -6.88
CA LEU A 109 4.06 -8.39 -6.85
C LEU A 109 4.81 -8.76 -8.15
N ALA A 110 4.39 -8.19 -9.28
CA ALA A 110 5.11 -8.31 -10.55
C ALA A 110 6.42 -7.48 -10.61
N GLY A 111 6.74 -6.73 -9.56
CA GLY A 111 7.94 -5.90 -9.43
C GLY A 111 7.78 -4.45 -9.92
N GLY A 112 6.56 -3.95 -10.08
CA GLY A 112 6.32 -2.58 -10.52
C GLY A 112 6.62 -1.54 -9.44
N SER A 113 7.12 -0.37 -9.86
CA SER A 113 7.43 0.74 -8.95
C SER A 113 6.17 1.46 -8.47
N TYR A 114 6.15 1.86 -7.19
CA TYR A 114 5.07 2.70 -6.66
C TYR A 114 4.95 4.03 -7.41
N LEU A 115 6.06 4.55 -7.97
CA LEU A 115 6.09 5.78 -8.75
C LEU A 115 5.26 5.68 -10.03
N ASP A 116 5.12 4.47 -10.59
CA ASP A 116 4.39 4.20 -11.82
C ASP A 116 2.96 3.72 -11.53
N ILE A 117 2.81 2.80 -10.57
CA ILE A 117 1.52 2.17 -10.29
C ILE A 117 0.55 3.16 -9.66
N ARG A 118 0.97 3.92 -8.64
CA ARG A 118 0.06 4.82 -7.91
C ARG A 118 -0.57 5.90 -8.82
N PRO A 119 0.16 6.60 -9.73
CA PRO A 119 -0.49 7.55 -10.61
C PRO A 119 -1.37 6.86 -11.65
N MET A 120 -0.95 5.69 -12.16
CA MET A 120 -1.73 4.91 -13.13
C MET A 120 -3.11 4.54 -12.59
N VAL A 121 -3.20 3.98 -11.37
CA VAL A 121 -4.49 3.63 -10.75
C VAL A 121 -5.17 4.81 -10.04
N GLY A 122 -4.52 5.97 -10.03
CA GLY A 122 -5.01 7.20 -9.44
C GLY A 122 -4.99 7.29 -7.91
N ILE A 123 -4.26 6.44 -7.17
CA ILE A 123 -4.25 6.47 -5.69
C ILE A 123 -3.14 7.37 -5.12
N SER A 124 -3.34 7.84 -3.88
CA SER A 124 -2.29 8.51 -3.11
C SER A 124 -1.23 7.49 -2.65
N GLU A 125 -0.03 7.97 -2.35
CA GLU A 125 1.05 7.12 -1.84
C GLU A 125 0.70 6.40 -0.52
N PRO A 126 0.07 7.04 0.49
CA PRO A 126 -0.40 6.31 1.67
C PRO A 126 -1.47 5.25 1.35
N SER A 127 -2.35 5.52 0.38
CA SER A 127 -3.35 4.55 -0.04
C SER A 127 -2.72 3.37 -0.78
N TYR A 128 -1.64 3.58 -1.53
CA TYR A 128 -0.92 2.53 -2.26
C TYR A 128 -0.44 1.42 -1.32
N TYR A 129 0.33 1.76 -0.29
CA TYR A 129 0.82 0.77 0.66
C TYR A 129 -0.31 0.09 1.44
N ARG A 130 -1.30 0.87 1.90
CA ARG A 130 -2.48 0.31 2.58
C ARG A 130 -3.26 -0.68 1.72
N VAL A 131 -3.39 -0.40 0.42
CA VAL A 131 -4.10 -1.27 -0.53
C VAL A 131 -3.35 -2.59 -0.70
N ILE A 132 -2.02 -2.54 -0.79
CA ILE A 132 -1.18 -3.74 -0.87
C ILE A 132 -1.40 -4.61 0.37
N ASP A 133 -1.25 -4.03 1.56
CA ASP A 133 -1.40 -4.78 2.83
C ASP A 133 -2.79 -5.44 2.91
N LEU A 134 -3.86 -4.68 2.70
CA LEU A 134 -5.23 -5.19 2.75
C LEU A 134 -5.52 -6.29 1.73
N THR A 135 -4.94 -6.17 0.53
CA THR A 135 -5.14 -7.16 -0.53
C THR A 135 -4.33 -8.43 -0.25
N MET A 136 -3.09 -8.28 0.25
CA MET A 136 -2.27 -9.41 0.67
C MET A 136 -2.92 -10.18 1.81
N ASP A 137 -3.43 -9.50 2.83
CA ASP A 137 -4.18 -10.13 3.94
C ASP A 137 -5.40 -10.90 3.41
N ALA A 138 -6.15 -10.31 2.47
CA ALA A 138 -7.29 -10.97 1.86
C ALA A 138 -6.90 -12.23 1.07
N ILE A 139 -5.79 -12.19 0.33
CA ILE A 139 -5.25 -13.34 -0.42
C ILE A 139 -4.79 -14.43 0.56
N LEU A 140 -4.04 -14.06 1.60
CA LEU A 140 -3.53 -14.98 2.61
C LEU A 140 -4.64 -15.61 3.47
N ALA A 141 -5.82 -15.00 3.54
CA ALA A 141 -6.97 -15.58 4.24
C ALA A 141 -7.73 -16.64 3.39
N LEU A 142 -7.41 -16.78 2.10
CA LEU A 142 -8.07 -17.77 1.23
C LEU A 142 -7.53 -19.17 1.50
N GLU A 143 -8.39 -20.04 2.03
CA GLU A 143 -8.05 -21.45 2.33
C GLU A 143 -7.58 -22.21 1.07
N VAL A 144 -8.23 -21.96 -0.07
CA VAL A 144 -7.89 -22.58 -1.36
C VAL A 144 -6.49 -22.23 -1.87
N LEU A 145 -5.87 -21.17 -1.35
CA LEU A 145 -4.52 -20.74 -1.72
C LEU A 145 -3.48 -21.07 -0.64
N GLN A 146 -3.87 -21.72 0.46
CA GLN A 146 -2.93 -22.10 1.51
C GLN A 146 -1.96 -23.16 1.01
N ILE A 147 -0.68 -22.84 1.07
CA ILE A 147 0.39 -23.80 0.80
C ILE A 147 0.54 -24.66 2.06
N THR A 148 0.23 -25.95 1.94
CA THR A 148 0.39 -26.92 3.00
C THR A 148 1.68 -27.71 2.79
N PHE A 149 2.54 -27.71 3.79
CA PHE A 149 3.77 -28.49 3.76
C PHE A 149 3.49 -29.92 4.26
N PRO A 150 4.08 -30.97 3.65
CA PRO A 150 3.90 -32.34 4.14
C PRO A 150 4.45 -32.49 5.56
N ASN A 151 3.62 -32.96 6.49
CA ASN A 151 3.93 -33.03 7.92
C ASN A 151 4.31 -34.44 8.37
N SER A 152 3.79 -35.48 7.72
CA SER A 152 4.15 -36.87 8.01
C SER A 152 5.19 -37.41 7.03
N ASP A 153 5.93 -38.44 7.42
CA ASP A 153 6.91 -39.06 6.53
C ASP A 153 6.24 -39.72 5.31
N SER A 154 5.04 -40.27 5.49
CA SER A 154 4.23 -40.79 4.37
C SER A 154 3.81 -39.68 3.40
N GLU A 155 3.39 -38.50 3.90
CA GLU A 155 3.10 -37.35 3.02
C GLU A 155 4.35 -36.87 2.28
N LYS A 156 5.50 -36.82 2.96
CA LYS A 156 6.77 -36.46 2.33
C LYS A 156 7.13 -37.44 1.23
N GLU A 157 6.98 -38.75 1.45
CA GLU A 157 7.24 -39.78 0.43
C GLU A 157 6.38 -39.57 -0.82
N VAL A 158 5.09 -39.29 -0.65
CA VAL A 158 4.18 -38.99 -1.77
C VAL A 158 4.66 -37.76 -2.56
N VAL A 159 5.03 -36.69 -1.87
CA VAL A 159 5.51 -35.46 -2.52
C VAL A 159 6.86 -35.67 -3.21
N MET A 160 7.80 -36.38 -2.57
CA MET A 160 9.11 -36.73 -3.15
C MET A 160 8.97 -37.53 -4.44
N GLU A 161 8.10 -38.54 -4.44
CA GLU A 161 7.89 -39.37 -5.64
C GLU A 161 7.19 -38.56 -6.74
N ALA A 162 6.27 -37.64 -6.39
CA ALA A 162 5.67 -36.73 -7.36
C ALA A 162 6.71 -35.82 -8.03
N PHE A 163 7.59 -35.16 -7.25
CA PHE A 163 8.67 -34.32 -7.80
C PHE A 163 9.64 -35.12 -8.66
N LYS A 164 10.06 -36.30 -8.20
CA LYS A 164 10.92 -37.20 -8.96
C LYS A 164 10.30 -37.56 -10.31
N ASN A 165 9.03 -37.94 -10.34
CA ASN A 165 8.33 -38.40 -11.55
C ASN A 165 8.11 -37.29 -12.59
N ILE A 166 7.92 -36.04 -12.19
CA ILE A 166 7.80 -34.92 -13.14
C ILE A 166 9.16 -34.39 -13.61
N SER A 167 10.25 -34.73 -12.91
CA SER A 167 11.58 -34.22 -13.20
C SER A 167 12.33 -35.08 -14.24
N SER A 168 13.11 -34.43 -15.09
CA SER A 168 13.93 -35.12 -16.08
C SER A 168 14.96 -36.04 -15.42
N GLY A 169 14.90 -37.34 -15.72
CA GLY A 169 15.80 -38.34 -15.16
C GLY A 169 15.67 -38.55 -13.64
N GLY A 170 14.60 -38.08 -13.01
CA GLY A 170 14.43 -38.20 -11.56
C GLY A 170 15.33 -37.26 -10.73
N ILE A 171 15.87 -36.19 -11.34
CA ILE A 171 16.83 -35.30 -10.69
C ILE A 171 16.29 -34.62 -9.43
N MET A 172 14.97 -34.44 -9.31
CA MET A 172 14.33 -33.88 -8.11
C MET A 172 13.93 -34.96 -7.09
N SER A 173 14.60 -36.11 -7.08
CA SER A 173 14.43 -37.10 -6.02
C SER A 173 14.76 -36.51 -4.64
N GLY A 174 13.93 -36.81 -3.64
CA GLY A 174 14.07 -36.24 -2.29
C GLY A 174 13.46 -34.84 -2.11
N CYS A 175 12.92 -34.23 -3.16
CA CYS A 175 12.31 -32.89 -3.10
C CYS A 175 10.91 -32.94 -2.48
N ILE A 176 10.68 -32.21 -1.39
CA ILE A 176 9.37 -32.13 -0.71
C ILE A 176 8.65 -30.79 -0.91
N GLY A 177 9.18 -29.92 -1.77
CA GLY A 177 8.61 -28.62 -2.06
C GLY A 177 9.58 -27.71 -2.80
N CYS A 178 9.06 -26.63 -3.38
CA CYS A 178 9.83 -25.60 -4.04
C CYS A 178 9.50 -24.21 -3.46
N VAL A 179 10.47 -23.31 -3.49
CA VAL A 179 10.31 -21.91 -3.11
C VAL A 179 10.74 -21.07 -4.30
N ASP A 180 9.78 -20.49 -5.02
CA ASP A 180 10.06 -19.58 -6.14
C ASP A 180 10.15 -18.14 -5.62
N GLY A 181 11.32 -17.82 -5.06
CA GLY A 181 11.65 -16.51 -4.50
C GLY A 181 11.48 -16.42 -2.98
N TRP A 182 12.42 -15.73 -2.34
CA TRP A 182 12.38 -15.43 -0.91
C TRP A 182 12.44 -13.93 -0.69
N LEU A 183 11.36 -13.35 -0.16
CA LEU A 183 11.37 -11.97 0.32
C LEU A 183 11.96 -11.97 1.74
N CYS A 184 13.26 -11.74 1.84
CA CYS A 184 13.92 -11.58 3.13
C CYS A 184 13.59 -10.19 3.69
N CYS A 185 12.76 -10.14 4.73
CA CYS A 185 12.49 -8.90 5.46
C CYS A 185 13.78 -8.42 6.15
N ILE A 186 14.39 -7.39 5.59
CA ILE A 186 15.53 -6.71 6.22
C ILE A 186 15.03 -5.56 7.09
N LYS A 187 15.72 -5.32 8.21
CA LYS A 187 15.54 -4.07 8.95
C LYS A 187 16.27 -2.98 8.18
N THR A 188 15.60 -1.86 7.91
CA THR A 188 16.26 -0.67 7.36
C THR A 188 17.45 -0.32 8.26
N PRO A 189 18.67 -0.17 7.72
CA PRO A 189 19.83 0.24 8.50
C PRO A 189 19.52 1.53 9.28
N THR A 190 19.96 1.61 10.53
CA THR A 190 19.89 2.86 11.29
C THR A 190 20.83 3.89 10.68
N LEU A 191 20.70 5.16 11.06
CA LEU A 191 21.66 6.20 10.66
C LEU A 191 23.09 5.85 11.11
N ALA A 192 23.25 5.16 12.24
CA ALA A 192 24.56 4.69 12.70
C ALA A 192 25.12 3.60 11.78
N ASP A 193 24.26 2.68 11.31
CA ASP A 193 24.66 1.62 10.38
C ASP A 193 25.00 2.15 8.98
N ALA A 194 24.36 3.26 8.56
CA ALA A 194 24.54 3.87 7.24
C ALA A 194 25.79 4.78 7.13
N GLY A 195 26.42 5.14 8.25
CA GLY A 195 27.57 6.05 8.27
C GLY A 195 27.28 7.42 7.62
N GLU A 196 28.30 8.02 7.00
CA GLU A 196 28.19 9.36 6.38
C GLU A 196 27.38 9.38 5.07
N VAL A 197 26.98 8.22 4.54
CA VAL A 197 26.29 8.12 3.24
C VAL A 197 24.81 8.59 3.32
N GLY A 198 24.27 8.77 4.53
CA GLY A 198 22.85 9.09 4.76
C GLY A 198 22.50 10.56 5.03
N VAL A 199 23.47 11.48 5.02
CA VAL A 199 23.24 12.87 5.49
C VAL A 199 22.72 13.79 4.37
N ASP A 200 23.04 13.48 3.11
CA ASP A 200 22.57 14.23 1.95
C ASP A 200 21.37 13.54 1.30
N ARG A 201 20.20 13.99 1.75
CA ARG A 201 18.89 13.45 1.42
C ARG A 201 18.47 13.59 -0.04
N TYR A 202 17.81 12.55 -0.53
CA TYR A 202 16.62 12.62 -1.38
C TYR A 202 15.45 13.32 -0.65
#